data_AF-A0A2V9HK78-F1
#
_entry.id   AF-A0A2V9HK78-F1
#
_cell.length_a   1.000
_cell.length_b   1.000
_cell.length_c   1.000
_cell.angle_alpha   90.00
_cell.angle_beta   90.00
_cell.angle_gamma   90.00
#
_symmetry.space_group_name_H-M   'P 1'
#
loop_
_entity.id
_entity.type
_entity.pdbx_description
1 polymer ?
#
loop_
_entity_poly.entity_id
_entity_poly.type
_entity_poly.pdbx_seq_one_letter_code
_entity_poly.pdbx_strand_id
1 'polypeptide(L)' 'MKVVIHRALVESQLDAPKHLARRVHDEYFDSRVQEFAPQTLWSLSNAFTSAFKDLDAIPQCKATAKLASFLELATTGLS' A
#
# COMPACT_ATOMS: atom_id res chain seq x y z
N MET A 1 1.15 11.22 -0.57
CA MET A 1 0.88 9.76 -0.74
C MET A 1 1.72 9.10 -1.83
N LYS A 2 2.00 9.75 -2.97
CA LYS A 2 2.93 9.22 -4.00
C LYS A 2 4.31 8.81 -3.44
N VAL A 3 4.82 9.57 -2.45
CA VAL A 3 6.09 9.26 -1.75
C VAL A 3 6.00 7.99 -0.88
N VAL A 4 4.84 7.68 -0.29
CA VAL A 4 4.67 6.50 0.57
C VAL A 4 4.69 5.21 -0.27
N ILE A 5 4.00 5.20 -1.41
CA ILE A 5 4.02 4.07 -2.35
C ILE A 5 5.45 3.86 -2.91
N HIS A 6 6.16 4.96 -3.21
CA HIS A 6 7.56 4.90 -3.65
C HIS A 6 8.47 4.29 -2.57
N ARG A 7 8.38 4.76 -1.32
CA ARG A 7 9.17 4.21 -0.21
C ARG A 7 8.88 2.74 0.05
N ALA A 8 7.60 2.36 0.03
CA ALA A 8 7.18 0.98 0.23
C ALA A 8 7.81 0.04 -0.81
N LEU A 9 7.64 0.35 -2.09
CA LEU A 9 7.81 -0.63 -3.17
C LEU A 9 9.02 -0.36 -4.05
N VAL A 10 9.47 0.90 -4.19
CA VAL A 10 10.64 1.26 -5.00
C VAL A 10 11.92 1.26 -4.16
N GLU A 11 11.84 1.81 -2.95
CA GLU A 11 12.92 1.78 -1.95
C GLU A 11 12.91 0.49 -1.09
N SER A 12 11.96 -0.41 -1.33
CA SER A 12 11.84 -1.72 -0.69
C SER A 12 11.76 -1.67 0.84
N GLN A 13 11.17 -0.59 1.40
CA GLN A 13 10.91 -0.49 2.85
C GLN A 13 9.76 -1.39 3.30
N LEU A 14 8.88 -1.76 2.37
CA LEU A 14 7.91 -2.82 2.54
C LEU A 14 8.43 -4.00 1.71
N ASP A 15 8.66 -5.14 2.35
CA ASP A 15 9.17 -6.39 1.77
C ASP A 15 8.14 -7.00 0.81
N ALA A 16 7.86 -6.27 -0.27
CA ALA A 16 6.84 -6.50 -1.26
C ALA A 16 7.41 -6.15 -2.65
N PRO A 17 7.03 -6.87 -3.72
CA PRO A 17 7.63 -6.69 -5.04
C PRO A 17 7.34 -5.31 -5.67
N LYS A 18 8.33 -4.75 -6.37
CA LYS A 18 8.23 -3.43 -7.01
C LYS A 18 7.11 -3.34 -8.06
N HIS A 19 6.78 -4.44 -8.73
CA HIS A 19 5.72 -4.47 -9.76
C HIS A 19 4.33 -4.20 -9.18
N LEU A 20 4.13 -4.38 -7.87
CA LEU A 20 2.88 -4.00 -7.20
C LEU A 20 2.70 -2.49 -7.10
N ALA A 21 3.74 -1.67 -7.32
CA ALA A 21 3.63 -0.21 -7.21
C ALA A 21 2.57 0.36 -8.15
N ARG A 22 2.48 -0.20 -9.37
CA ARG A 22 1.44 0.19 -10.32
C ARG A 22 0.07 -0.25 -9.85
N ARG A 23 -0.07 -1.48 -9.35
CA ARG A 23 -1.34 -2.00 -8.84
C ARG A 23 -1.87 -1.18 -7.66
N VAL A 24 -1.01 -0.90 -6.67
CA VAL A 24 -1.37 -0.06 -5.51
C VAL A 24 -1.75 1.35 -5.94
N HIS A 25 -1.04 1.91 -6.91
CA HIS A 25 -1.37 3.23 -7.46
C HIS A 25 -2.76 3.21 -8.11
N ASP A 26 -3.05 2.25 -8.97
CA ASP A 26 -4.34 2.15 -9.67
C ASP A 26 -5.49 1.93 -8.65
N GLU A 27 -5.30 1.05 -7.66
CA GLU A 27 -6.29 0.83 -6.59
C GLU A 27 -6.52 2.06 -5.70
N TYR A 28 -5.48 2.88 -5.48
CA TYR A 28 -5.57 4.07 -4.62
C TYR A 28 -6.12 5.30 -5.34
N PHE A 29 -5.73 5.53 -6.60
CA PHE A 29 -6.07 6.73 -7.36
C PHE A 29 -7.26 6.53 -8.31
N ASP A 30 -7.41 5.34 -8.89
CA ASP A 30 -8.45 5.02 -9.88
C ASP A 30 -9.55 4.12 -9.29
N SER A 31 -9.66 4.04 -7.95
CA SER A 31 -10.70 3.25 -7.29
C SER A 31 -12.10 3.70 -7.74
N ARG A 32 -12.70 2.90 -8.63
CA ARG A 32 -14.03 3.13 -9.23
C ARG A 32 -15.19 3.03 -8.24
N VAL A 33 -14.91 2.68 -6.99
CA VAL A 33 -15.91 2.54 -5.93
C VAL A 33 -15.97 3.86 -5.17
N GLN A 34 -17.07 4.57 -5.36
CA GLN A 34 -17.31 5.95 -4.90
C GLN A 34 -17.23 6.10 -3.36
N GLU A 35 -17.39 5.01 -2.61
CA GLU A 35 -17.23 5.00 -1.13
C GLU A 35 -15.79 5.17 -0.64
N PHE A 36 -14.77 5.06 -1.51
CA PHE A 36 -13.35 5.18 -1.11
C PHE A 36 -12.74 6.59 -1.25
N ALA A 37 -13.50 7.60 -1.68
CA ALA A 37 -13.05 8.99 -1.62
C ALA A 37 -13.27 9.51 -0.19
N PRO A 38 -12.22 9.48 0.68
CA PRO A 38 -11.13 10.46 0.66
C PRO A 38 -9.73 9.82 0.75
N GLN A 39 -8.68 10.61 0.47
CA GLN A 39 -7.25 10.27 0.54
C GLN A 39 -6.76 9.98 1.97
N THR A 40 -7.35 8.97 2.61
CA THR A 40 -7.12 8.62 4.01
C THR A 40 -6.18 7.43 4.14
N LEU A 41 -5.64 7.23 5.34
CA LEU A 41 -4.83 6.06 5.68
C LEU A 41 -5.59 4.75 5.42
N TRP A 42 -6.91 4.76 5.61
CA TRP A 42 -7.76 3.60 5.39
C TRP A 42 -7.83 3.20 3.91
N SER A 43 -8.09 4.16 3.00
CA SER A 43 -8.07 3.90 1.55
C SER A 43 -6.68 3.44 1.07
N LEU A 44 -5.60 3.95 1.67
CA LEU A 44 -4.24 3.53 1.36
C LEU A 44 -3.98 2.08 1.80
N SER A 45 -4.40 1.72 3.01
CA SER A 45 -4.32 0.34 3.52
C SER A 45 -5.10 -0.64 2.65
N ASN A 46 -6.30 -0.26 2.21
CA ASN A 46 -7.12 -1.06 1.30
C ASN A 46 -6.44 -1.26 -0.06
N ALA A 47 -5.81 -0.22 -0.63
CA ALA A 47 -5.10 -0.33 -1.89
C ALA A 47 -3.91 -1.32 -1.81
N PHE A 48 -3.14 -1.28 -0.72
CA PHE A 48 -2.05 -2.24 -0.48
C PHE A 48 -2.56 -3.68 -0.31
N THR A 49 -3.57 -3.89 0.54
CA THR A 49 -4.12 -5.23 0.78
C THR A 49 -4.83 -5.82 -0.44
N SER A 50 -5.46 -5.00 -1.28
CA SER A 50 -5.99 -5.42 -2.57
C SER A 50 -4.87 -5.83 -3.54
N ALA A 51 -3.79 -5.05 -3.64
CA ALA A 51 -2.65 -5.41 -4.50
C ALA A 51 -1.90 -6.67 -4.02
N PHE A 52 -1.86 -6.94 -2.70
CA PHE A 52 -1.22 -8.15 -2.18
C PHE A 52 -1.92 -9.44 -2.56
N LYS A 53 -3.17 -9.38 -3.06
CA LYS A 53 -3.87 -10.56 -3.59
C LYS A 53 -3.21 -11.11 -4.86
N ASP A 54 -2.35 -10.33 -5.52
CA ASP A 54 -1.54 -10.77 -6.67
C ASP A 54 -0.29 -11.57 -6.24
N LEU A 55 -0.06 -11.76 -4.94
CA LEU A 55 1.06 -12.53 -4.39
C LEU A 55 0.64 -13.95 -3.98
N ASP A 56 1.60 -14.87 -3.95
CA ASP A 56 1.43 -16.16 -3.30
C ASP A 56 1.13 -15.99 -1.79
N ALA A 57 0.46 -16.99 -1.19
CA ALA A 57 -0.04 -16.91 0.18
C ALA A 57 1.02 -16.54 1.24
N ILE A 58 2.24 -17.09 1.14
CA ILE A 58 3.31 -16.81 2.10
C ILE A 58 3.82 -15.35 1.97
N PRO A 59 4.25 -14.87 0.78
CA PRO A 59 4.57 -13.46 0.58
C PRO A 59 3.43 -12.49 0.93
N GLN A 60 2.18 -12.83 0.58
CA GLN A 60 1.00 -12.01 0.91
C GLN A 60 0.84 -11.82 2.43
N CYS A 61 0.96 -12.91 3.20
CA CYS A 61 0.84 -12.88 4.65
C CYS A 61 1.95 -12.02 5.28
N LYS A 62 3.20 -12.19 4.82
CA LYS A 62 4.35 -11.39 5.29
C LYS A 62 4.18 -9.90 4.99
N ALA A 63 3.75 -9.54 3.77
CA ALA A 63 3.55 -8.15 3.37
C ALA A 63 2.41 -7.50 4.18
N THR A 64 1.31 -8.22 4.41
CA THR A 64 0.17 -7.74 5.20
C THR A 64 0.56 -7.51 6.67
N ALA A 65 1.34 -8.42 7.27
CA ALA A 65 1.80 -8.28 8.65
C ALA A 65 2.71 -7.05 8.88
N LYS A 66 3.47 -6.63 7.85
CA LYS A 66 4.37 -5.46 7.89
C LYS A 66 3.67 -4.15 7.55
N LEU A 67 2.47 -4.20 6.97
CA LEU A 67 1.80 -3.03 6.41
C LEU A 67 1.44 -1.98 7.47
N ALA A 68 0.89 -2.41 8.61
CA ALA A 68 0.44 -1.49 9.66
C ALA A 68 1.60 -0.61 10.19
N SER A 69 2.71 -1.24 10.61
CA SER A 69 3.88 -0.51 11.11
C SER A 69 4.50 0.40 10.06
N PHE A 70 4.53 -0.04 8.78
CA PHE A 70 5.01 0.81 7.70
C PHE A 70 4.14 2.07 7.52
N LEU A 71 2.82 1.90 7.52
CA LEU A 71 1.88 3.00 7.35
C LEU A 71 1.91 3.98 8.53
N GLU A 72 2.00 3.49 9.76
CA GLU A 72 2.18 4.31 10.95
C GLU A 72 3.44 5.18 10.83
N LEU A 73 4.61 4.58 10.58
CA LEU A 73 5.87 5.30 10.41
C LEU A 73 5.80 6.33 9.27
N ALA A 74 5.16 5.97 8.15
CA ALA A 74 4.99 6.85 7.01
C ALA A 74 4.08 8.06 7.31
N THR A 75 3.11 7.92 8.22
CA THR A 75 2.21 9.01 8.63
C THR A 75 2.74 9.86 9.78
N THR A 76 3.47 9.28 10.73
CA THR A 76 4.04 10.02 11.87
C THR A 76 5.21 10.91 11.45
N GLY A 77 6.02 10.50 10.46
CA GLY A 77 7.13 11.31 9.93
C GLY A 77 6.74 12.48 9.03
N LEU A 78 5.44 12.79 8.92
CA LEU A 78 4.86 13.87 8.12
C LEU A 78 4.23 14.99 8.99
N SER A 79 4.41 14.94 10.31
CA SER A 79 3.98 15.95 11.29
C SER A 79 5.03 17.03 11.51
#